data_AF-A0A060QGN6-F1
#
_entry.id   AF-A0A060QGN6-F1
#
_cell.length_a   1.000
_cell.length_b   1.000
_cell.length_c   1.000
_cell.angle_alpha   90.00
_cell.angle_beta   90.00
_cell.angle_gamma   90.00
#
_symmetry.space_group_name_H-M   'P 1'
#
loop_
_entity.id
_entity.type
_entity.pdbx_description
1 polymer ?
#
loop_
_entity_poly.entity_id
_entity_poly.type
_entity_poly.pdbx_seq_one_letter_code
_entity_poly.pdbx_strand_id
1 'polypeptide(L)'
;MKEFALDPATLPEADILGLAQTGQLLRAERQTSENGIPAFISREDWDRTQARFGACGRDSGDLLTALEKAVQRLMGHAAETLATREAGVVSAILSARTDLFDDGGSTYLSFLRDATHPVACVIIGSRPWLTTEGA
;
A
#
# COMPACT_ATOMS: atom_id res chain seq x y z
N MET A 1 11.30 -6.58 20.13
CA MET A 1 10.23 -6.11 19.23
C MET A 1 9.07 -7.08 19.39
N LYS A 2 7.84 -6.61 19.61
CA LYS A 2 6.66 -7.49 19.49
C LYS A 2 6.45 -7.73 18.01
N GLU A 3 6.44 -8.99 17.59
CA GLU A 3 6.06 -9.36 16.23
C GLU A 3 4.58 -9.07 16.06
N PHE A 4 4.26 -8.20 15.11
CA PHE A 4 2.89 -7.92 14.71
C PHE A 4 2.51 -8.89 13.59
N ALA A 5 1.63 -9.85 13.90
CA ALA A 5 1.08 -10.76 12.92
C ALA A 5 -0.27 -10.22 12.43
N LEU A 6 -0.34 -9.91 11.14
CA LEU A 6 -1.59 -9.57 10.47
C LEU A 6 -2.30 -10.87 10.10
N ASP A 7 -3.50 -11.13 10.62
CA ASP A 7 -4.29 -12.31 10.25
C ASP A 7 -5.03 -12.06 8.92
N PRO A 8 -4.67 -12.75 7.81
CA PRO A 8 -5.29 -12.53 6.51
C PRO A 8 -6.80 -12.83 6.48
N ALA A 9 -7.30 -13.70 7.37
CA ALA A 9 -8.72 -14.05 7.44
C ALA A 9 -9.58 -12.89 8.00
N THR A 10 -8.95 -11.91 8.64
CA THR A 10 -9.63 -10.71 9.17
C THR A 10 -9.67 -9.55 8.18
N LEU A 11 -9.01 -9.68 7.02
CA LEU A 11 -8.89 -8.63 6.02
C LEU A 11 -10.00 -8.72 4.97
N PRO A 12 -10.43 -7.58 4.41
CA PRO A 12 -11.29 -7.56 3.24
C PRO A 12 -10.61 -8.25 2.05
N GLU A 13 -11.41 -8.99 1.27
CA GLU A 13 -10.94 -9.71 0.09
C GLU A 13 -10.97 -8.82 -1.17
N ALA A 14 -9.94 -8.93 -2.01
CA ALA A 14 -9.84 -8.23 -3.31
C ALA A 14 -9.18 -9.12 -4.38
N ASP A 15 -9.52 -8.90 -5.66
CA ASP A 15 -8.81 -9.50 -6.81
C ASP A 15 -7.53 -8.71 -7.13
N ILE A 16 -6.55 -8.75 -6.22
CA ILE A 16 -5.31 -7.96 -6.34
C ILE A 16 -4.50 -8.43 -7.54
N LEU A 17 -4.44 -9.75 -7.75
CA LEU A 17 -3.74 -10.33 -8.88
C LEU A 17 -4.36 -9.91 -10.22
N GLY A 18 -5.68 -9.97 -10.38
CA GLY A 18 -6.35 -9.54 -11.61
C GLY A 18 -6.18 -8.04 -11.87
N LEU A 19 -6.27 -7.21 -10.83
CA LEU A 19 -6.01 -5.77 -10.93
C LEU A 19 -4.56 -5.47 -11.32
N ALA A 20 -3.59 -6.25 -10.83
CA ALA A 20 -2.18 -6.11 -11.20
C ALA A 20 -1.93 -6.56 -12.66
N GLN A 21 -2.55 -7.66 -13.08
CA GLN A 21 -2.43 -8.19 -14.46
C GLN A 21 -3.05 -7.26 -15.50
N THR A 22 -4.17 -6.61 -15.17
CA THR A 22 -4.82 -5.60 -16.02
C THR A 22 -4.12 -4.23 -15.95
N GLY A 23 -3.11 -4.09 -15.09
CA GLY A 23 -2.32 -2.87 -14.91
C GLY A 23 -3.03 -1.78 -14.14
N GLN A 24 -4.16 -2.05 -13.49
CA GLN A 24 -4.86 -1.11 -12.62
C GLN A 24 -4.15 -0.92 -11.28
N LEU A 25 -3.49 -1.96 -10.78
CA LEU A 25 -2.53 -1.90 -9.69
C LEU A 25 -1.11 -2.11 -10.22
N LEU A 26 -0.17 -1.39 -9.64
CA LEU A 26 1.25 -1.52 -9.91
C LEU A 26 1.96 -1.89 -8.61
N ARG A 27 3.02 -2.70 -8.72
CA ARG A 27 3.87 -2.96 -7.57
C ARG A 27 4.57 -1.66 -7.16
N ALA A 28 4.46 -1.31 -5.89
CA ALA A 28 5.15 -0.17 -5.31
C ALA A 28 6.58 -0.52 -4.86
N GLU A 29 7.02 -1.76 -5.11
CA GLU A 29 8.34 -2.26 -4.80
C GLU A 29 8.79 -3.33 -5.82
N ARG A 30 10.11 -3.42 -6.05
CA ARG A 30 10.73 -4.45 -6.91
C ARG A 30 10.76 -5.83 -6.26
N GLN A 31 10.98 -5.89 -4.95
CA GLN A 31 11.09 -7.14 -4.20
C GLN A 31 10.39 -7.00 -2.86
N THR A 32 9.51 -7.96 -2.56
CA THR A 32 8.95 -8.11 -1.21
C THR A 32 9.91 -8.98 -0.42
N SER A 33 10.21 -8.62 0.83
CA SER A 33 10.91 -9.49 1.76
C SER A 33 10.13 -10.79 1.99
N GLU A 34 10.82 -11.89 2.35
CA GLU A 34 10.22 -13.22 2.54
C GLU A 34 9.04 -13.22 3.53
N ASN A 35 9.10 -12.36 4.56
CA ASN A 35 8.03 -12.17 5.55
C ASN A 35 7.36 -10.77 5.44
N GLY A 36 7.52 -10.11 4.29
CA GLY A 36 6.95 -8.79 4.02
C GLY A 36 5.54 -8.88 3.46
N ILE A 37 4.78 -7.80 3.63
CA ILE A 37 3.47 -7.61 2.98
C ILE A 37 3.73 -6.95 1.62
N PRO A 38 3.37 -7.56 0.49
CA PRO A 38 3.51 -6.96 -0.83
C PRO A 38 2.76 -5.63 -0.92
N ALA A 39 3.45 -4.60 -1.41
CA ALA A 39 2.90 -3.26 -1.57
C ALA A 39 2.54 -2.92 -3.01
N PHE A 40 1.36 -2.34 -3.18
CA PHE A 40 0.80 -1.90 -4.45
C PHE A 40 0.38 -0.43 -4.40
N ILE A 41 0.32 0.20 -5.57
CA ILE A 41 -0.17 1.55 -5.81
C ILE A 41 -1.15 1.50 -6.98
N SER A 42 -2.21 2.30 -6.96
CA SER A 42 -3.10 2.41 -8.12
C SER A 42 -2.37 3.05 -9.30
N ARG A 43 -2.74 2.70 -10.54
CA ARG A 43 -2.19 3.36 -11.73
C ARG A 43 -2.41 4.87 -11.68
N GLU A 44 -3.59 5.31 -11.22
CA GLU A 44 -3.90 6.73 -11.09
C GLU A 44 -2.95 7.44 -10.12
N ASP A 45 -2.72 6.87 -8.94
CA ASP A 45 -1.80 7.45 -7.94
C ASP A 45 -0.34 7.41 -8.39
N TRP A 46 0.04 6.38 -9.16
CA TRP A 46 1.35 6.33 -9.80
C TRP A 46 1.51 7.44 -10.83
N ASP A 47 0.52 7.65 -11.71
CA ASP A 47 0.55 8.71 -12.71
C ASP A 47 0.59 10.10 -12.05
N ARG A 48 -0.12 10.29 -10.91
CA ARG A 48 -0.01 11.50 -10.07
C ARG A 48 1.40 11.70 -9.53
N THR A 49 2.00 10.63 -9.00
CA THR A 49 3.37 10.64 -8.47
C THR A 49 4.39 10.98 -9.58
N GLN A 50 4.20 10.41 -10.78
CA GLN A 50 5.01 10.72 -11.96
C GLN A 50 4.84 12.16 -12.42
N ALA A 51 3.62 12.68 -12.51
CA ALA A 51 3.37 14.06 -12.88
C ALA A 51 4.01 15.06 -11.90
N ARG A 52 3.98 14.72 -10.61
CA ARG A 52 4.51 15.57 -9.53
C ARG A 52 6.04 15.55 -9.43
N PHE A 53 6.66 14.38 -9.50
CA PHE A 53 8.09 14.20 -9.22
C PHE A 53 8.93 13.81 -10.44
N GLY A 54 8.30 13.33 -11.52
CA GLY A 54 8.98 12.88 -12.73
C GLY A 54 9.53 14.02 -13.60
N ALA A 55 8.98 15.23 -13.51
CA ALA A 55 9.46 16.40 -14.24
C ALA A 55 10.86 16.89 -13.81
N CYS A 56 11.38 16.41 -12.67
CA CYS A 56 12.69 16.81 -12.11
C CYS A 56 13.91 16.23 -12.86
N GLY A 57 13.75 15.74 -14.09
CA GLY A 57 14.86 15.19 -14.90
C GLY A 57 15.44 13.87 -14.37
N ARG A 58 14.70 13.17 -13.52
CA ARG A 58 15.08 11.84 -12.99
C ARG A 58 14.45 10.74 -13.83
N ASP A 59 15.20 9.67 -14.05
CA ASP A 59 14.70 8.48 -14.74
C ASP A 59 13.58 7.83 -13.91
N SER A 60 12.65 7.14 -14.58
CA SER A 60 11.52 6.45 -13.93
C SER A 60 11.99 5.43 -12.88
N GLY A 61 13.20 4.89 -13.03
CA GLY A 61 13.83 3.99 -12.04
C GLY A 61 14.22 4.69 -10.72
N ASP A 62 14.60 5.96 -10.77
CA ASP A 62 14.89 6.74 -9.56
C ASP A 62 13.61 7.07 -8.81
N LEU A 63 12.52 7.34 -9.54
CA LEU A 63 11.21 7.58 -8.95
C LEU A 63 10.68 6.33 -8.25
N LEU A 64 10.79 5.15 -8.88
CA LEU A 64 10.42 3.89 -8.25
C LEU A 64 11.23 3.62 -6.98
N THR A 65 12.53 3.89 -7.01
CA THR A 65 13.40 3.74 -5.83
C THR A 65 13.01 4.72 -4.71
N ALA A 66 12.58 5.93 -5.05
CA ALA A 66 12.08 6.90 -4.07
C ALA A 66 10.73 6.45 -3.49
N LEU A 67 9.83 5.94 -4.33
CA LEU A 67 8.53 5.38 -3.91
C LEU A 67 8.74 4.21 -2.96
N GLU A 68 9.62 3.26 -3.29
CA GLU A 68 9.99 2.13 -2.42
C GLU A 68 10.39 2.59 -1.01
N LYS A 69 11.24 3.61 -0.91
CA LYS A 69 11.67 4.16 0.38
C LYS A 69 10.52 4.82 1.14
N ALA A 70 9.62 5.53 0.43
CA ALA A 70 8.44 6.13 1.04
C ALA A 70 7.49 5.05 1.59
N VAL A 71 7.24 4.00 0.80
CA VAL A 71 6.42 2.85 1.17
C VAL A 71 7.01 2.11 2.37
N GLN A 72 8.32 1.84 2.37
CA GLN A 72 8.98 1.20 3.51
C GLN A 72 8.84 2.01 4.80
N ARG A 73 8.96 3.35 4.73
CA ARG A 73 8.75 4.23 5.88
C ARG A 73 7.29 4.19 6.36
N LEU A 74 6.33 4.25 5.43
CA LEU A 74 4.91 4.16 5.76
C LEU A 74 4.56 2.83 6.41
N MET A 75 5.07 1.72 5.88
CA MET A 75 4.89 0.38 6.44
C MET A 75 5.56 0.21 7.81
N GLY A 76 6.74 0.81 8.00
CA GLY A 76 7.41 0.86 9.31
C GLY A 76 6.55 1.58 10.35
N HIS A 77 6.05 2.78 10.02
CA HIS A 77 5.15 3.52 10.91
C HIS A 77 3.82 2.81 11.17
N ALA A 78 3.27 2.12 10.15
CA ALA A 78 2.10 1.28 10.32
C ALA A 78 2.36 0.13 11.30
N ALA A 79 3.47 -0.58 11.15
CA ALA A 79 3.86 -1.67 12.05
C ALA A 79 4.07 -1.18 13.49
N GLU A 80 4.77 -0.06 13.68
CA GLU A 80 4.95 0.57 15.00
C GLU A 80 3.62 0.95 15.63
N THR A 81 2.75 1.61 14.87
CA THR A 81 1.42 2.03 15.33
C THR A 81 0.58 0.83 15.72
N LEU A 82 0.54 -0.21 14.89
CA LEU A 82 -0.23 -1.42 15.13
C LEU A 82 0.31 -2.25 16.30
N ALA A 83 1.64 -2.28 16.51
CA ALA A 83 2.26 -2.95 17.65
C ALA A 83 1.88 -2.35 19.02
N THR A 84 1.42 -1.08 19.04
CA THR A 84 0.94 -0.41 20.25
C THR A 84 -0.56 -0.59 20.51
N ARG A 85 -1.31 -1.11 19.53
CA ARG A 85 -2.76 -1.35 19.67
C ARG A 85 -3.02 -2.71 20.32
N GLU A 86 -4.16 -2.82 20.98
CA GLU A 86 -4.63 -4.10 21.51
C GLU A 86 -4.91 -5.10 20.38
N ALA A 87 -4.54 -6.36 20.62
CA ALA A 87 -4.77 -7.44 19.67
C ALA A 87 -6.27 -7.60 19.40
N GLY A 88 -6.68 -7.57 18.13
CA GLY A 88 -8.07 -7.77 17.70
C GLY A 88 -8.77 -6.55 17.09
N VAL A 89 -8.17 -5.35 17.12
CA VAL A 89 -8.73 -4.14 16.48
C VAL A 89 -7.73 -3.53 15.49
N VAL A 90 -7.40 -4.29 14.45
CA VAL A 90 -6.62 -3.77 13.33
C VAL A 90 -7.62 -3.26 12.29
N SER A 91 -7.72 -1.93 12.16
CA SER A 91 -8.44 -1.34 11.04
C SER A 91 -7.76 -1.78 9.75
N ALA A 92 -8.51 -2.36 8.82
CA ALA A 92 -8.02 -2.72 7.49
C ALA A 92 -7.51 -1.49 6.71
N ILE A 93 -7.82 -0.28 7.17
CA ILE A 93 -7.34 0.97 6.59
C ILE A 93 -6.62 1.79 7.65
N LEU A 94 -5.38 2.18 7.36
CA LEU A 94 -4.65 3.21 8.08
C LEU A 94 -4.51 4.45 7.19
N SER A 95 -4.37 5.61 7.82
CA SER A 95 -4.09 6.85 7.11
C SER A 95 -2.93 7.58 7.76
N ALA A 96 -2.03 8.12 6.95
CA ALA A 96 -0.96 9.02 7.36
C ALA A 96 -1.05 10.32 6.55
N ARG A 97 -0.63 11.43 7.15
CA ARG A 97 -0.50 12.69 6.40
C ARG A 97 0.85 12.70 5.68
N THR A 98 0.83 12.81 4.36
CA THR A 98 2.05 12.81 3.54
C THR A 98 1.93 13.78 2.39
N ASP A 99 3.05 14.04 1.73
CA ASP A 99 3.15 14.79 0.48
C ASP A 99 3.33 13.87 -0.76
N LEU A 100 3.06 12.57 -0.61
CA LEU A 100 3.33 11.55 -1.63
C LEU A 100 2.47 11.72 -2.89
N PHE A 101 1.19 12.10 -2.73
CA PHE A 101 0.26 12.26 -3.86
C PHE A 101 -0.13 13.72 -4.09
N ASP A 102 -0.28 14.49 -3.00
CA ASP A 102 -0.69 15.89 -3.00
C ASP A 102 0.04 16.65 -1.89
N ASP A 103 0.11 17.98 -1.95
CA ASP A 103 0.76 18.80 -0.92
C ASP A 103 0.08 18.69 0.45
N GLY A 104 0.58 17.78 1.30
CA GLY A 104 0.11 17.59 2.67
C GLY A 104 -1.24 16.86 2.78
N GLY A 105 -1.57 16.04 1.79
CA GLY A 105 -2.78 15.21 1.73
C GLY A 105 -2.73 13.98 2.64
N SER A 106 -3.82 13.20 2.61
CA SER A 106 -3.89 11.90 3.28
C SER A 106 -3.43 10.79 2.35
N THR A 107 -2.53 9.96 2.83
CA THR A 107 -2.17 8.68 2.22
C THR A 107 -2.80 7.56 3.01
N TYR A 108 -3.49 6.68 2.32
CA TYR A 108 -4.15 5.53 2.90
C TYR A 108 -3.35 4.27 2.63
N LEU A 109 -3.25 3.41 3.64
CA LEU A 109 -2.72 2.07 3.55
C LEU A 109 -3.89 1.12 3.76
N SER A 110 -4.33 0.46 2.69
CA SER A 110 -5.47 -0.45 2.71
C SER A 110 -4.93 -1.88 2.70
N PHE A 111 -5.04 -2.56 3.84
CA PHE A 111 -4.66 -3.95 4.05
C PHE A 111 -5.79 -4.86 3.59
N LEU A 112 -5.47 -5.74 2.66
CA LEU A 112 -6.41 -6.60 1.96
C LEU A 112 -5.82 -8.01 1.88
N ARG A 113 -6.66 -9.02 1.70
CA ARG A 113 -6.23 -10.36 1.31
C ARG A 113 -6.55 -10.56 -0.17
N ASP A 114 -5.62 -11.13 -0.92
CA ASP A 114 -5.91 -11.53 -2.29
C ASP A 114 -6.94 -12.69 -2.34
N ALA A 115 -7.86 -12.62 -3.29
CA ALA A 115 -8.91 -13.61 -3.46
C ALA A 115 -8.37 -14.96 -3.99
N THR A 116 -7.32 -14.90 -4.81
CA THR A 116 -6.75 -16.09 -5.48
C THR A 116 -5.74 -16.82 -4.61
N HIS A 117 -5.01 -16.09 -3.77
CA HIS A 117 -4.04 -16.62 -2.82
C HIS A 117 -4.24 -15.94 -1.46
N PRO A 118 -4.26 -16.67 -0.32
CA PRO A 118 -4.51 -16.10 1.00
C PRO A 118 -3.31 -15.32 1.55
N VAL A 119 -2.78 -14.40 0.76
CA VAL A 119 -1.66 -13.52 1.07
C VAL A 119 -2.23 -12.15 1.40
N ALA A 120 -1.77 -11.58 2.51
CA ALA A 120 -2.07 -10.20 2.85
C ALA A 120 -1.24 -9.26 1.96
N CYS A 121 -1.87 -8.22 1.43
CA CYS A 121 -1.25 -7.19 0.62
C CYS A 121 -1.67 -5.81 1.14
N VAL A 122 -0.93 -4.78 0.75
CA VAL A 122 -1.28 -3.39 1.05
C VAL A 122 -1.41 -2.60 -0.25
N ILE A 123 -2.50 -1.84 -0.38
CA ILE A 123 -2.68 -0.86 -1.44
C ILE A 123 -2.50 0.54 -0.84
N ILE A 124 -1.57 1.30 -1.41
CA ILE A 124 -1.20 2.64 -0.97
C ILE A 124 -1.73 3.64 -2.00
N GLY A 125 -2.50 4.62 -1.54
CA GLY A 125 -3.14 5.58 -2.43
C GLY A 125 -3.61 6.86 -1.76
N SER A 126 -4.05 7.83 -2.57
CA SER A 126 -4.63 9.10 -2.12
C SER A 126 -6.04 8.94 -1.55
N ARG A 127 -6.65 7.76 -1.73
CA ARG A 127 -7.98 7.39 -1.22
C ARG A 127 -7.92 5.99 -0.63
N PRO A 128 -8.79 5.67 0.35
CA PRO A 128 -8.91 4.30 0.83
C PRO A 128 -9.34 3.39 -0.32
N TRP A 129 -8.70 2.24 -0.44
CA TRP A 129 -9.14 1.20 -1.36
C TRP A 129 -10.33 0.49 -0.72
N LEU A 130 -11.52 0.83 -1.18
CA LEU A 130 -12.75 0.17 -0.76
C LEU A 130 -12.99 -0.97 -1.75
N THR A 131 -12.79 -2.21 -1.29
CA THR A 131 -13.38 -3.36 -1.98
C THR A 131 -14.88 -3.17 -1.92
N THR A 132 -15.49 -2.93 -3.08
CA THR A 132 -16.93 -2.79 -3.17
C THR A 132 -17.52 -4.20 -3.03
N GLU A 133 -17.91 -4.59 -1.82
CA GLU A 133 -19.06 -5.49 -1.68
C GLU A 133 -20.31 -4.62 -1.65
N GLY A 134 -21.09 -4.64 -2.74
CA GLY A 134 -22.42 -4.02 -2.75
C GLY A 134 -22.90 -3.48 -4.09
N ALA A 135 -23.07 -4.34 -5.09
CA ALA A 135 -24.16 -4.22 -6.08
C ALA A 135 -24.63 -5.63 -6.45
#